data_AF-A0A932X7S2-F1
#
_entry.id   AF-A0A932X7S2-F1
#
_cell.length_a   1.000
_cell.length_b   1.000
_cell.length_c   1.000
_cell.angle_alpha   90.00
_cell.angle_beta   90.00
_cell.angle_gamma   90.00
#
_symmetry.space_group_name_H-M   'P 1'
#
loop_
_entity.id
_entity.type
_entity.pdbx_description
1 polymer ?
#
loop_
_entity_poly.entity_id
_entity_poly.type
_entity_poly.pdbx_seq_one_letter_code
_entity_poly.pdbx_strand_id
1 'polypeptide(L)'
;MDERMEALGGRFYREGPTAEVVAAWEALRRAATPDADPTQRLRLIGLGARIATARGDFEQAAQILWDALQDPRLSDADPWVCLAATRDVAAALLRAGRETEALGVLRGYLADDKEDEVPGADNFTARSVLHEYCRERAADEAASAALTDFVEELVKRSRPAKRRRLPATATCGELAELLDWSSRRRGWKPNPLYDRWEALLEKLDAPGGMPPEARAEWEAAFQQTFEGDKLPNADVSDASLWLTLGAQIAEREGDGHRAVALLRLFFTHPQAQDRSSGDAFVVSDYFADLLLRLGEEAEALAEFRYRLEAREHGASSVAARLLRRHCEDQPEGEQASAVLTDFVEELVRHRRPAKRRRLPATATYGRLVEILEWAFPPPAWRRERREEA
;
A
#
# COMPACT_ATOMS: atom_id res chain seq x y z
N MET A 1 -3.27 21.73 -0.06
CA MET A 1 -2.62 21.15 1.14
C MET A 1 -1.72 19.99 0.76
N ASP A 2 -2.08 19.22 -0.27
CA ASP A 2 -1.34 18.05 -0.76
C ASP A 2 0.10 18.32 -1.15
N GLU A 3 0.39 19.27 -2.05
CA GLU A 3 1.79 19.54 -2.47
C GLU A 3 2.73 19.84 -1.28
N ARG A 4 2.23 20.58 -0.29
CA ARG A 4 3.00 20.91 0.93
C ARG A 4 3.19 19.68 1.82
N MET A 5 2.19 18.81 1.89
CA MET A 5 2.26 17.56 2.64
C MET A 5 3.19 16.55 1.96
N GLU A 6 3.10 16.39 0.65
CA GLU A 6 3.99 15.52 -0.14
C GLU A 6 5.44 16.01 -0.08
N ALA A 7 5.66 17.32 -0.25
CA ALA A 7 6.99 17.91 -0.11
C ALA A 7 7.55 17.69 1.30
N LEU A 8 6.72 17.85 2.34
CA LEU A 8 7.12 17.63 3.72
C LEU A 8 7.37 16.15 4.03
N GLY A 9 6.52 15.26 3.55
CA GLY A 9 6.69 13.81 3.67
C GLY A 9 7.98 13.38 2.98
N GLY A 10 8.19 13.79 1.73
CA GLY A 10 9.43 13.56 1.00
C GLY A 10 10.65 14.14 1.71
N ARG A 11 10.52 15.29 2.39
CA ARG A 11 11.59 15.86 3.21
C ARG A 11 11.87 15.03 4.46
N PHE A 12 10.84 14.58 5.17
CA PHE A 12 10.97 13.66 6.30
C PHE A 12 11.66 12.35 5.87
N TYR A 13 11.24 11.76 4.76
CA TYR A 13 11.89 10.58 4.16
C TYR A 13 13.24 10.88 3.50
N ARG A 14 13.74 12.11 3.50
CA ARG A 14 15.10 12.45 3.06
C ARG A 14 16.02 12.83 4.22
N GLU A 15 15.49 13.50 5.23
CA GLU A 15 16.30 14.17 6.25
C GLU A 15 16.01 13.63 7.66
N GLY A 16 14.94 12.87 7.84
CA GLY A 16 14.46 12.41 9.14
C GLY A 16 13.73 13.51 9.91
N PRO A 17 13.53 13.36 11.24
CA PRO A 17 12.78 14.29 12.07
C PRO A 17 13.61 15.52 12.49
N THR A 18 14.22 16.23 11.52
CA THR A 18 15.01 17.44 11.77
C THR A 18 14.16 18.55 12.40
N ALA A 19 14.80 19.54 13.04
CA ALA A 19 14.09 20.67 13.63
C ALA A 19 13.22 21.41 12.60
N GLU A 20 13.69 21.51 11.35
CA GLU A 20 12.97 22.13 10.25
C GLU A 20 11.76 21.31 9.78
N VAL A 21 11.91 19.99 9.65
CA VAL A 21 10.80 19.09 9.30
C VAL A 21 9.70 19.16 10.35
N VAL A 22 10.08 19.17 11.63
CA VAL A 22 9.10 19.26 12.72
C VAL A 22 8.43 20.63 12.78
N ALA A 23 9.18 21.73 12.62
CA ALA A 23 8.59 23.06 12.56
C ALA A 23 7.62 23.21 11.37
N ALA A 24 7.97 22.64 10.21
CA ALA A 24 7.12 22.65 9.02
C ALA A 24 5.86 21.79 9.22
N TRP A 25 5.98 20.61 9.83
CA TRP A 25 4.84 19.78 10.21
C TRP A 25 3.90 20.51 11.18
N GLU A 26 4.43 21.14 12.23
CA GLU A 26 3.62 21.91 13.18
C GLU A 26 2.89 23.09 12.51
N ALA A 27 3.57 23.80 11.61
CA ALA A 27 2.98 24.88 10.85
C ALA A 27 1.83 24.38 9.97
N LEU A 28 2.03 23.24 9.28
CA LEU A 28 1.00 22.62 8.44
C LEU A 28 -0.18 22.13 9.29
N ARG A 29 0.09 21.51 10.44
CA ARG A 29 -0.93 21.07 11.40
C ARG A 29 -1.77 22.22 11.95
N ARG A 30 -1.15 23.36 12.27
CA ARG A 30 -1.87 24.57 12.72
C ARG A 30 -2.71 25.21 11.60
N ALA A 31 -2.26 25.08 10.36
CA ALA A 31 -2.96 25.63 9.20
C ALA A 31 -4.07 24.70 8.67
N ALA A 32 -4.06 23.42 9.04
CA ALA A 32 -5.11 22.47 8.67
C ALA A 32 -6.43 22.87 9.34
N THR A 33 -7.43 23.19 8.54
CA THR A 33 -8.77 23.51 9.03
C THR A 33 -9.50 22.24 9.47
N PRO A 34 -10.46 22.33 10.40
CA PRO A 34 -11.32 21.20 10.74
C PRO A 34 -12.06 20.60 9.52
N ASP A 35 -12.32 21.41 8.51
CA ASP A 35 -13.04 21.02 7.27
C ASP A 35 -12.11 20.44 6.20
N ALA A 36 -10.81 20.29 6.48
CA ALA A 36 -9.89 19.65 5.56
C ALA A 36 -10.24 18.17 5.35
N ASP A 37 -9.92 17.66 4.15
CA ASP A 37 -10.18 16.27 3.77
C ASP A 37 -9.66 15.28 4.85
N PRO A 38 -10.51 14.36 5.33
CA PRO A 38 -10.15 13.39 6.37
C PRO A 38 -8.92 12.55 6.04
N THR A 39 -8.72 12.18 4.76
CA THR A 39 -7.53 11.42 4.33
C THR A 39 -6.28 12.26 4.49
N GLN A 40 -6.32 13.52 4.06
CA GLN A 40 -5.20 14.44 4.20
C GLN A 40 -4.88 14.72 5.68
N ARG A 41 -5.91 14.89 6.51
CA ARG A 41 -5.75 15.06 7.96
C ARG A 41 -5.12 13.82 8.59
N LEU A 42 -5.60 12.62 8.24
CA LEU A 42 -5.03 11.38 8.76
C LEU A 42 -3.59 11.15 8.29
N ARG A 43 -3.25 11.49 7.04
CA ARG A 43 -1.86 11.48 6.55
C ARG A 43 -0.96 12.45 7.33
N LEU A 44 -1.46 13.65 7.62
CA LEU A 44 -0.72 14.65 8.41
C LEU A 44 -0.50 14.20 9.86
N ILE A 45 -1.51 13.59 10.48
CA ILE A 45 -1.42 12.96 11.80
C ILE A 45 -0.41 11.81 11.77
N GLY A 46 -0.51 10.93 10.76
CA GLY A 46 0.39 9.80 10.56
C GLY A 46 1.85 10.24 10.42
N LEU A 47 2.11 11.32 9.69
CA LEU A 47 3.44 11.93 9.63
C LEU A 47 3.93 12.42 11.00
N GLY A 48 3.04 13.01 11.80
CA GLY A 48 3.35 13.41 13.18
C GLY A 48 3.73 12.22 14.07
N ALA A 49 2.98 11.13 13.96
CA ALA A 49 3.29 9.89 14.67
C ALA A 49 4.64 9.30 14.23
N ARG A 50 4.95 9.31 12.93
CA ARG A 50 6.27 8.87 12.42
C ARG A 50 7.41 9.74 12.91
N ILE A 51 7.20 11.06 13.01
CA ILE A 51 8.17 11.98 13.62
C ILE A 51 8.42 11.62 15.09
N ALA A 52 7.36 11.34 15.86
CA ALA A 52 7.47 10.91 17.26
C ALA A 52 8.20 9.57 17.39
N THR A 53 7.83 8.57 16.58
CA THR A 53 8.51 7.27 16.49
C THR A 53 9.99 7.41 16.16
N ALA A 54 10.34 8.25 15.17
CA ALA A 54 11.73 8.47 14.77
C ALA A 54 12.57 9.18 15.86
N ARG A 55 11.93 9.78 16.86
CA ARG A 55 12.56 10.36 18.05
C ARG A 55 12.57 9.41 19.25
N GLY A 56 12.02 8.20 19.10
CA GLY A 56 11.86 7.22 20.16
C GLY A 56 10.69 7.47 21.10
N ASP A 57 9.79 8.41 20.78
CA ASP A 57 8.61 8.72 21.60
C ASP A 57 7.40 7.88 21.15
N PHE A 58 7.47 6.57 21.44
CA PHE A 58 6.46 5.61 21.01
C PHE A 58 5.10 5.79 21.71
N GLU A 59 5.08 6.27 22.95
CA GLU A 59 3.84 6.59 23.67
C GLU A 59 3.12 7.77 23.02
N GLN A 60 3.85 8.84 22.69
CA GLN A 60 3.26 9.95 21.96
C GLN A 60 2.76 9.52 20.57
N ALA A 61 3.55 8.72 19.84
CA ALA A 61 3.15 8.20 18.53
C ALA A 61 1.86 7.37 18.60
N ALA A 62 1.78 6.46 19.58
CA ALA A 62 0.60 5.63 19.82
C ALA A 62 -0.61 6.49 20.18
N GLN A 63 -0.46 7.47 21.07
CA GLN A 63 -1.55 8.35 21.48
C GLN A 63 -2.08 9.20 20.32
N ILE A 64 -1.19 9.79 19.50
CA ILE A 64 -1.57 10.59 18.32
C ILE A 64 -2.44 9.79 17.36
N LEU A 65 -2.03 8.55 17.05
CA LEU A 65 -2.77 7.70 16.12
C LEU A 65 -4.04 7.13 16.74
N TRP A 66 -4.01 6.79 18.03
CA TRP A 66 -5.19 6.30 18.74
C TRP A 66 -6.28 7.36 18.76
N ASP A 67 -5.95 8.60 19.15
CA ASP A 67 -6.90 9.71 19.14
C ASP A 67 -7.47 9.96 17.75
N ALA A 68 -6.66 9.76 16.71
CA ALA A 68 -7.10 9.91 15.33
C ALA A 68 -8.05 8.79 14.88
N LEU A 69 -7.78 7.55 15.24
CA LEU A 69 -8.66 6.41 14.94
C LEU A 69 -9.99 6.49 15.71
N GLN A 70 -10.01 7.19 16.84
CA GLN A 70 -11.24 7.46 17.60
C GLN A 70 -11.96 8.74 17.16
N ASP A 71 -11.36 9.60 16.32
CA ASP A 71 -11.97 10.85 15.87
C ASP A 71 -13.04 10.55 14.80
N PRO A 72 -14.35 10.79 15.08
CA PRO A 72 -15.41 10.52 14.11
C PRO A 72 -15.30 11.36 12.83
N ARG A 73 -14.52 12.44 12.86
CA ARG A 73 -14.24 13.28 11.68
C ARG A 73 -13.22 12.63 10.74
N LEU A 74 -12.46 11.65 11.22
CA LEU A 74 -11.48 10.90 10.43
C LEU A 74 -12.00 9.54 9.99
N SER A 75 -13.23 9.18 10.36
CA SER A 75 -13.89 7.95 9.90
C SER A 75 -13.96 7.84 8.39
N ASP A 76 -13.87 8.97 7.68
CA ASP A 76 -14.01 9.04 6.23
C ASP A 76 -12.69 9.02 5.44
N ALA A 77 -11.57 8.83 6.14
CA ALA A 77 -10.26 8.75 5.49
C ALA A 77 -10.18 7.50 4.58
N ASP A 78 -9.35 7.59 3.54
CA ASP A 78 -9.08 6.49 2.62
C ASP A 78 -8.75 5.18 3.39
N PRO A 79 -9.38 4.03 3.05
CA PRO A 79 -9.18 2.77 3.77
C PRO A 79 -7.72 2.31 3.86
N TRP A 80 -6.88 2.59 2.85
CA TRP A 80 -5.45 2.25 2.92
C TRP A 80 -4.69 3.14 3.88
N VAL A 81 -5.08 4.42 4.00
CA VAL A 81 -4.50 5.33 4.99
C VAL A 81 -4.95 4.92 6.40
N CYS A 82 -6.19 4.48 6.56
CA CYS A 82 -6.67 3.88 7.82
C CYS A 82 -5.91 2.58 8.15
N LEU A 83 -5.72 1.68 7.18
CA LEU A 83 -4.93 0.46 7.36
C LEU A 83 -3.49 0.79 7.79
N ALA A 84 -2.85 1.75 7.12
CA ALA A 84 -1.51 2.21 7.46
C ALA A 84 -1.47 2.83 8.87
N ALA A 85 -2.46 3.64 9.25
CA ALA A 85 -2.56 4.21 10.59
C ALA A 85 -2.77 3.14 11.67
N THR A 86 -3.59 2.12 11.40
CA THR A 86 -3.80 0.96 12.27
C THR A 86 -2.52 0.15 12.44
N ARG A 87 -1.78 -0.08 11.35
CA ARG A 87 -0.45 -0.70 11.40
C ARG A 87 0.48 0.11 12.30
N ASP A 88 0.58 1.41 12.03
CA ASP A 88 1.51 2.32 12.70
C ASP A 88 1.18 2.44 14.21
N VAL A 89 -0.11 2.47 14.60
CA VAL A 89 -0.50 2.54 16.02
C VAL A 89 -0.21 1.23 16.74
N ALA A 90 -0.49 0.08 16.12
CA ALA A 90 -0.21 -1.21 16.72
C ALA A 90 1.29 -1.40 16.93
N ALA A 91 2.12 -1.02 15.94
CA ALA A 91 3.57 -1.04 16.06
C ALA A 91 4.07 -0.09 17.16
N ALA A 92 3.52 1.13 17.26
CA ALA A 92 3.88 2.09 18.31
C ALA A 92 3.51 1.57 19.72
N LEU A 93 2.30 1.03 19.90
CA LEU A 93 1.85 0.44 21.16
C LEU A 93 2.73 -0.73 21.60
N LEU A 94 3.13 -1.60 20.66
CA LEU A 94 4.04 -2.70 20.93
C LEU A 94 5.41 -2.22 21.40
N ARG A 95 6.00 -1.22 20.73
CA ARG A 95 7.28 -0.61 21.12
C ARG A 95 7.21 0.16 22.44
N ALA A 96 6.03 0.69 22.78
CA ALA A 96 5.74 1.29 24.08
C ALA A 96 5.50 0.25 25.20
N GLY A 97 5.46 -1.05 24.89
CA GLY A 97 5.19 -2.12 25.87
C GLY A 97 3.71 -2.32 26.20
N ARG A 98 2.80 -1.66 25.46
CA ARG A 98 1.34 -1.74 25.62
C ARG A 98 0.76 -2.88 24.77
N GLU A 99 1.30 -4.07 24.94
CA GLU A 99 1.03 -5.22 24.07
C GLU A 99 -0.46 -5.60 24.00
N THR A 100 -1.16 -5.66 25.14
CA THR A 100 -2.59 -6.03 25.16
C THR A 100 -3.44 -5.09 24.33
N GLU A 101 -3.14 -3.79 24.36
CA GLU A 101 -3.86 -2.78 23.58
C GLU A 101 -3.56 -2.91 22.09
N ALA A 102 -2.29 -3.11 21.72
CA ALA A 102 -1.91 -3.36 20.33
C ALA A 102 -2.63 -4.58 19.74
N LEU A 103 -2.70 -5.69 20.49
CA LEU A 103 -3.43 -6.88 20.07
C LEU A 103 -4.94 -6.61 19.96
N GLY A 104 -5.50 -5.77 20.83
CA GLY A 104 -6.88 -5.30 20.73
C GLY A 104 -7.16 -4.54 19.44
N VAL A 105 -6.26 -3.62 19.06
CA VAL A 105 -6.34 -2.89 17.79
C VAL A 105 -6.35 -3.84 16.60
N LEU A 106 -5.37 -4.75 16.54
CA LEU A 106 -5.23 -5.70 15.44
C LEU A 106 -6.44 -6.64 15.35
N ARG A 107 -7.00 -7.09 16.49
CA ARG A 107 -8.22 -7.92 16.51
C ARG A 107 -9.45 -7.18 16.01
N GLY A 108 -9.65 -5.94 16.46
CA GLY A 108 -10.78 -5.12 16.01
C GLY A 108 -10.74 -4.95 14.50
N TYR A 109 -9.55 -4.64 13.98
CA TYR A 109 -9.33 -4.48 12.56
C TYR A 109 -9.59 -5.78 11.76
N LEU A 110 -9.14 -6.93 12.25
CA LEU A 110 -9.41 -8.24 11.63
C LEU A 110 -10.86 -8.73 11.75
N ALA A 111 -11.69 -8.11 12.59
CA ALA A 111 -13.09 -8.43 12.75
C ALA A 111 -13.97 -7.65 11.74
N ASP A 112 -13.47 -6.53 11.26
CA ASP A 112 -14.12 -5.65 10.28
C ASP A 112 -13.82 -6.04 8.82
N ASP A 113 -13.14 -7.17 8.57
CA ASP A 113 -12.85 -7.76 7.26
C ASP A 113 -14.17 -8.07 6.53
N LYS A 114 -14.74 -7.05 5.88
CA LYS A 114 -15.86 -7.17 4.96
C LYS A 114 -15.28 -7.78 3.70
N GLU A 115 -15.78 -8.97 3.35
CA GLU A 115 -15.36 -9.83 2.22
C GLU A 115 -15.16 -9.12 0.85
N ASP A 116 -15.60 -7.87 0.71
CA ASP A 116 -15.73 -7.15 -0.55
C ASP A 116 -14.58 -6.17 -0.89
N GLU A 117 -13.67 -5.81 0.03
CA GLU A 117 -12.72 -4.71 -0.24
C GLU A 117 -11.27 -5.14 -0.55
N VAL A 118 -10.62 -6.04 0.21
CA VAL A 118 -9.38 -6.76 -0.22
C VAL A 118 -9.18 -8.03 0.63
N PRO A 119 -9.53 -9.24 0.16
CA PRO A 119 -9.37 -10.46 0.95
C PRO A 119 -7.90 -10.67 1.37
N GLY A 120 -7.64 -10.61 2.69
CA GLY A 120 -6.35 -10.98 3.29
C GLY A 120 -5.33 -9.87 3.52
N ALA A 121 -5.61 -8.61 3.14
CA ALA A 121 -4.70 -7.48 3.43
C ALA A 121 -4.56 -7.23 4.94
N ASP A 122 -5.65 -7.39 5.68
CA ASP A 122 -5.72 -7.16 7.12
C ASP A 122 -4.92 -8.22 7.89
N ASN A 123 -5.08 -9.49 7.47
CA ASN A 123 -4.30 -10.61 8.01
C ASN A 123 -2.81 -10.47 7.69
N PHE A 124 -2.46 -10.03 6.48
CA PHE A 124 -1.06 -9.73 6.15
C PHE A 124 -0.48 -8.64 7.04
N THR A 125 -1.22 -7.54 7.22
CA THR A 125 -0.79 -6.39 8.03
C THR A 125 -0.56 -6.76 9.49
N ALA A 126 -1.53 -7.44 10.11
CA ALA A 126 -1.39 -7.89 11.50
C ALA A 126 -0.16 -8.81 11.67
N ARG A 127 0.08 -9.72 10.72
CA ARG A 127 1.22 -10.63 10.75
C ARG A 127 2.55 -9.90 10.56
N SER A 128 2.61 -8.92 9.65
CA SER A 128 3.79 -8.10 9.42
C SER A 128 4.19 -7.32 10.68
N VAL A 129 3.24 -6.65 11.35
CA VAL A 129 3.49 -5.90 12.59
C VAL A 129 4.03 -6.81 13.70
N LEU A 130 3.41 -7.96 13.92
CA LEU A 130 3.85 -8.87 14.98
C LEU A 130 5.20 -9.53 14.65
N HIS A 131 5.46 -9.81 13.37
CA HIS A 131 6.73 -10.36 12.94
C HIS A 131 7.88 -9.38 13.19
N GLU A 132 7.70 -8.11 12.82
CA GLU A 132 8.65 -7.03 13.08
C GLU A 132 8.91 -6.89 14.58
N TYR A 133 7.85 -6.81 15.39
CA TYR A 133 7.95 -6.75 16.86
C TYR A 133 8.73 -7.93 17.46
N CYS A 134 8.43 -9.15 17.02
CA CYS A 134 9.12 -10.34 17.51
C CYS A 134 10.60 -10.38 17.10
N ARG A 135 10.95 -9.86 15.91
CA ARG A 135 12.34 -9.78 15.42
C ARG A 135 13.18 -8.73 16.15
N GLU A 136 12.57 -7.64 16.61
CA GLU A 136 13.25 -6.59 17.37
C GLU A 136 13.61 -7.03 18.80
N ARG A 137 12.95 -8.08 19.30
CA ARG A 137 13.15 -8.65 20.63
C ARG A 137 14.27 -9.69 20.61
N ALA A 138 14.82 -10.02 21.78
CA ALA A 138 15.80 -11.11 21.86
C ALA A 138 15.11 -12.43 21.44
N ALA A 139 15.78 -13.24 20.63
CA ALA A 139 15.17 -14.45 20.08
C ALA A 139 14.72 -15.47 21.16
N ASP A 140 15.36 -15.41 22.33
CA ASP A 140 15.08 -16.21 23.53
C ASP A 140 14.13 -15.52 24.53
N GLU A 141 13.69 -14.28 24.27
CA GLU A 141 12.72 -13.59 25.10
C GLU A 141 11.38 -14.33 25.07
N ALA A 142 10.85 -14.64 26.25
CA ALA A 142 9.56 -15.32 26.37
C ALA A 142 8.44 -14.42 25.83
N ALA A 143 7.67 -14.93 24.88
CA ALA A 143 6.48 -14.25 24.42
C ALA A 143 5.38 -14.34 25.47
N SER A 144 4.50 -13.34 25.52
CA SER A 144 3.33 -13.43 26.38
C SER A 144 2.36 -14.50 25.85
N ALA A 145 1.53 -15.04 26.76
CA ALA A 145 0.45 -15.94 26.37
C ALA A 145 -0.54 -15.27 25.39
N ALA A 146 -0.85 -13.98 25.61
CA ALA A 146 -1.80 -13.24 24.77
C ALA A 146 -1.27 -13.07 23.33
N LEU A 147 0.02 -12.80 23.19
CA LEU A 147 0.69 -12.71 21.89
C LEU A 147 0.73 -14.07 21.20
N THR A 148 1.11 -15.12 21.93
CA THR A 148 1.15 -16.50 21.42
C THR A 148 -0.22 -16.93 20.89
N ASP A 149 -1.28 -16.73 21.68
CA ASP A 149 -2.65 -17.06 21.29
C ASP A 149 -3.09 -16.32 20.02
N PHE A 150 -2.73 -15.04 19.91
CA PHE A 150 -3.09 -14.24 18.74
C PHE A 150 -2.32 -14.65 17.47
N VAL A 151 -1.03 -14.96 17.59
CA VAL A 151 -0.24 -15.50 16.47
C VAL A 151 -0.82 -16.83 16.00
N GLU A 152 -1.22 -17.72 16.91
CA GLU A 152 -1.91 -18.96 16.55
C GLU A 152 -3.23 -18.71 15.81
N GLU A 153 -4.01 -17.71 16.22
CA GLU A 153 -5.23 -17.28 15.55
C GLU A 153 -4.95 -16.86 14.10
N LEU A 154 -3.96 -15.99 13.88
CA LEU A 154 -3.55 -15.52 12.55
C LEU A 154 -3.07 -16.66 11.65
N VAL A 155 -2.27 -17.57 12.20
CA VAL A 155 -1.77 -18.75 11.48
C VAL A 155 -2.93 -19.66 11.11
N LYS A 156 -3.90 -19.86 12.01
CA LYS A 156 -5.10 -20.67 11.73
C LYS A 156 -5.95 -20.07 10.62
N ARG A 157 -6.13 -18.74 10.60
CA ARG A 157 -6.82 -18.03 9.51
C ARG A 157 -6.08 -18.21 8.18
N SER A 158 -4.76 -18.11 8.19
CA SER A 158 -3.91 -18.22 6.98
C SER A 158 -3.79 -19.67 6.46
N ARG A 159 -3.76 -20.65 7.36
CA ARG A 159 -3.46 -22.07 7.06
C ARG A 159 -4.34 -23.02 7.89
N PRO A 160 -5.65 -23.09 7.63
CA PRO A 160 -6.59 -23.86 8.45
C PRO A 160 -6.29 -25.37 8.51
N ALA A 161 -5.66 -25.92 7.47
CA ALA A 161 -5.31 -27.34 7.36
C ALA A 161 -4.00 -27.74 8.08
N LYS A 162 -3.19 -26.79 8.56
CA LYS A 162 -1.90 -27.06 9.20
C LYS A 162 -1.83 -26.34 10.55
N ARG A 163 -2.44 -26.93 11.57
CA ARG A 163 -2.35 -26.43 12.94
C ARG A 163 -0.98 -26.76 13.52
N ARG A 164 -0.21 -25.73 13.81
CA ARG A 164 0.97 -25.81 14.66
C ARG A 164 0.60 -25.08 15.94
N ARG A 165 0.47 -25.81 17.05
CA ARG A 165 0.35 -25.21 18.37
C ARG A 165 1.74 -24.95 18.90
N LEU A 166 1.96 -23.77 19.45
CA LEU A 166 3.15 -23.43 20.19
C LEU A 166 2.92 -23.71 21.68
N PRO A 167 3.98 -24.03 22.43
CA PRO A 167 3.87 -24.12 23.87
C PRO A 167 3.55 -22.73 24.46
N ALA A 168 2.93 -22.68 25.65
CA ALA A 168 2.71 -21.42 26.37
C ALA A 168 4.01 -20.70 26.77
N THR A 169 5.16 -21.38 26.63
CA THR A 169 6.51 -20.87 26.86
C THR A 169 7.21 -20.49 25.56
N ALA A 170 6.47 -20.22 24.49
CA ALA A 170 7.06 -19.87 23.21
C ALA A 170 7.89 -18.59 23.33
N THR A 171 9.00 -18.51 22.59
CA THR A 171 9.81 -17.30 22.52
C THR A 171 9.37 -16.40 21.37
N CYS A 172 9.74 -15.11 21.42
CA CYS A 172 9.55 -14.18 20.30
C CYS A 172 10.22 -14.71 19.01
N GLY A 173 11.38 -15.37 19.11
CA GLY A 173 12.03 -16.02 17.98
C GLY A 173 11.15 -17.11 17.35
N GLU A 174 10.56 -18.00 18.16
CA GLU A 174 9.67 -19.05 17.70
C GLU A 174 8.37 -18.49 17.08
N LEU A 175 7.84 -17.39 17.62
CA LEU A 175 6.69 -16.68 17.04
C LEU A 175 7.03 -16.06 15.68
N ALA A 176 8.18 -15.40 15.56
CA ALA A 176 8.64 -14.83 14.30
C ALA A 176 8.80 -15.93 13.22
N GLU A 177 9.42 -17.06 13.57
CA GLU A 177 9.53 -18.22 12.66
C GLU A 177 8.17 -18.77 12.25
N LEU A 178 7.19 -18.81 13.15
CA LEU A 178 5.84 -19.28 12.83
C LEU A 178 5.09 -18.31 11.92
N LEU A 179 5.20 -17.00 12.17
CA LEU A 179 4.64 -15.95 11.33
C LEU A 179 5.26 -15.99 9.94
N ASP A 180 6.58 -16.13 9.83
CA ASP A 180 7.26 -16.30 8.56
C ASP A 180 6.83 -17.60 7.86
N TRP A 181 6.84 -18.73 8.55
CA TRP A 181 6.39 -20.02 8.00
C TRP A 181 4.95 -19.98 7.46
N SER A 182 4.06 -19.23 8.11
CA SER A 182 2.69 -19.06 7.66
C SER A 182 2.58 -18.12 6.45
N SER A 183 3.58 -17.24 6.23
CA SER A 183 3.63 -16.26 5.12
C SER A 183 4.11 -16.93 3.85
N ARG A 184 5.06 -17.84 4.00
CA ARG A 184 5.61 -18.64 2.91
C ARG A 184 4.47 -19.26 2.09
N ARG A 185 4.50 -19.20 0.76
CA ARG A 185 3.62 -20.06 -0.07
C ARG A 185 4.06 -21.53 0.11
N ARG A 186 3.21 -22.52 -0.20
CA ARG A 186 3.63 -23.95 -0.11
C ARG A 186 4.92 -24.15 -0.92
N GLY A 187 5.99 -24.64 -0.28
CA GLY A 187 7.25 -24.94 -0.95
C GLY A 187 8.29 -23.81 -0.98
N TRP A 188 8.06 -22.69 -0.31
CA TRP A 188 9.04 -21.60 -0.23
C TRP A 188 10.33 -22.05 0.48
N LYS A 189 11.45 -21.95 -0.23
CA LYS A 189 12.80 -22.11 0.30
C LYS A 189 13.35 -20.71 0.65
N PRO A 190 14.25 -20.57 1.63
CA PRO A 190 14.97 -19.31 1.85
C PRO A 190 15.51 -18.83 0.50
N ASN A 191 15.14 -17.61 0.13
CA ASN A 191 15.54 -17.02 -1.14
C ASN A 191 16.50 -15.85 -0.86
N PRO A 192 17.81 -16.01 -1.08
CA PRO A 192 18.78 -14.94 -0.88
C PRO A 192 18.45 -13.67 -1.65
N LEU A 193 17.71 -13.77 -2.77
CA LEU A 193 17.26 -12.62 -3.54
C LEU A 193 16.15 -11.84 -2.82
N TYR A 194 15.30 -12.53 -2.05
CA TYR A 194 14.26 -11.88 -1.25
C TYR A 194 14.86 -11.12 -0.08
N ASP A 195 15.74 -11.76 0.70
CA ASP A 195 16.40 -11.11 1.85
C ASP A 195 17.19 -9.87 1.41
N ARG A 196 17.85 -9.96 0.25
CA ARG A 196 18.56 -8.84 -0.35
C ARG A 196 17.62 -7.74 -0.85
N TRP A 197 16.50 -8.11 -1.46
CA TRP A 197 15.47 -7.17 -1.87
C TRP A 197 14.88 -6.41 -0.66
N GLU A 198 14.55 -7.11 0.43
CA GLU A 198 14.01 -6.51 1.66
C GLU A 198 15.01 -5.50 2.25
N ALA A 199 16.28 -5.88 2.35
CA ALA A 199 17.33 -4.98 2.83
C ALA A 199 17.53 -3.74 1.92
N LEU A 200 17.32 -3.87 0.60
CA LEU A 200 17.40 -2.74 -0.33
C LEU A 200 16.15 -1.85 -0.24
N LEU A 201 14.97 -2.44 -0.05
CA LEU A 201 13.73 -1.70 0.13
C LEU A 201 13.77 -0.87 1.42
N GLU A 202 14.28 -1.43 2.52
CA GLU A 202 14.49 -0.69 3.77
C GLU A 202 15.42 0.52 3.56
N LYS A 203 16.50 0.35 2.79
CA LYS A 203 17.41 1.46 2.44
C LYS A 203 16.75 2.48 1.52
N LEU A 204 15.84 2.06 0.64
CA LEU A 204 15.04 2.96 -0.18
C LEU A 204 14.12 3.79 0.72
N ASP A 205 13.42 3.16 1.66
CA ASP A 205 12.47 3.81 2.57
C ASP A 205 13.12 4.63 3.68
N ALA A 206 14.41 4.45 3.91
CA ALA A 206 15.18 5.21 4.87
C ALA A 206 15.23 6.72 4.53
N PRO A 207 15.26 7.59 5.56
CA PRO A 207 15.57 9.00 5.41
C PRO A 207 16.85 9.25 4.60
N GLY A 208 16.70 9.71 3.37
CA GLY A 208 17.79 10.07 2.45
C GLY A 208 17.56 9.55 1.04
N GLY A 209 16.61 8.63 0.87
CA GLY A 209 16.53 7.79 -0.32
C GLY A 209 17.63 6.74 -0.32
N MET A 210 17.70 5.97 -1.41
CA MET A 210 18.65 4.87 -1.54
C MET A 210 20.09 5.40 -1.69
N PRO A 211 21.04 4.98 -0.81
CA PRO A 211 22.45 5.34 -0.96
C PRO A 211 23.05 4.86 -2.29
N PRO A 212 24.05 5.55 -2.87
CA PRO A 212 24.68 5.15 -4.13
C PRO A 212 25.22 3.72 -4.14
N GLU A 213 25.72 3.24 -3.01
CA GLU A 213 26.24 1.87 -2.86
C GLU A 213 25.11 0.85 -2.91
N ALA A 214 23.97 1.14 -2.29
CA ALA A 214 22.77 0.29 -2.34
C ALA A 214 22.15 0.28 -3.73
N ARG A 215 22.18 1.42 -4.43
CA ARG A 215 21.78 1.51 -5.84
C ARG A 215 22.69 0.65 -6.72
N ALA A 216 24.00 0.78 -6.57
CA ALA A 216 24.97 -0.04 -7.31
C ALA A 216 24.81 -1.53 -6.99
N GLU A 217 24.49 -1.85 -5.73
CA GLU A 217 24.17 -3.20 -5.28
C GLU A 217 22.93 -3.75 -6.01
N TRP A 218 21.86 -2.96 -6.11
CA TRP A 218 20.66 -3.34 -6.86
C TRP A 218 20.97 -3.57 -8.34
N GLU A 219 21.66 -2.62 -8.98
CA GLU A 219 21.99 -2.68 -10.41
C GLU A 219 22.85 -3.91 -10.73
N ALA A 220 23.86 -4.20 -9.90
CA ALA A 220 24.70 -5.39 -10.06
C ALA A 220 23.91 -6.70 -9.92
N ALA A 221 22.98 -6.79 -8.95
CA ALA A 221 22.12 -7.94 -8.79
C ALA A 221 21.16 -8.10 -9.99
N PHE A 222 20.59 -6.99 -10.45
CA PHE A 222 19.70 -6.95 -11.60
C PHE A 222 20.40 -7.46 -12.87
N GLN A 223 21.59 -6.94 -13.16
CA GLN A 223 22.42 -7.38 -14.29
C GLN A 223 22.80 -8.85 -14.19
N GLN A 224 23.11 -9.33 -12.98
CA GLN A 224 23.50 -10.72 -12.77
C GLN A 224 22.35 -11.70 -12.98
N THR A 225 21.13 -11.35 -12.59
CA THR A 225 20.02 -12.30 -12.44
C THR A 225 18.88 -12.10 -13.44
N PHE A 226 18.59 -10.86 -13.85
CA PHE A 226 17.37 -10.53 -14.59
C PHE A 226 17.63 -9.83 -15.94
N GLU A 227 18.83 -9.34 -16.21
CA GLU A 227 19.08 -8.63 -17.47
C GLU A 227 19.08 -9.57 -18.69
N GLY A 228 18.41 -9.12 -19.76
CA GLY A 228 18.44 -9.76 -21.07
C GLY A 228 17.84 -11.17 -21.09
N ASP A 229 18.63 -12.14 -21.52
CA ASP A 229 18.26 -13.54 -21.69
C ASP A 229 18.08 -14.31 -20.37
N LYS A 230 18.39 -13.67 -19.23
CA LYS A 230 18.26 -14.26 -17.90
C LYS A 230 16.84 -14.13 -17.35
N LEU A 231 16.14 -13.05 -17.68
CA LEU A 231 14.79 -12.79 -17.17
C LEU A 231 13.84 -13.98 -17.35
N PRO A 232 13.73 -14.61 -18.54
CA PRO A 232 12.76 -15.70 -18.75
C PRO A 232 13.04 -16.97 -17.92
N ASN A 233 14.24 -17.08 -17.35
CA ASN A 233 14.67 -18.23 -16.55
C ASN A 233 14.62 -17.95 -15.03
N ALA A 234 14.37 -16.71 -14.63
CA ALA A 234 14.23 -16.34 -13.24
C ALA A 234 12.87 -16.80 -12.68
N ASP A 235 12.75 -16.82 -11.35
CA ASP A 235 11.44 -16.97 -10.72
C ASP A 235 10.61 -15.70 -10.95
N VAL A 236 9.33 -15.87 -11.34
CA VAL A 236 8.46 -14.73 -11.66
C VAL A 236 8.17 -13.84 -10.46
N SER A 237 8.10 -14.39 -9.24
CA SER A 237 7.90 -13.61 -8.03
C SER A 237 9.15 -12.76 -7.75
N ASP A 238 10.34 -13.32 -7.94
CA ASP A 238 11.60 -12.57 -7.80
C ASP A 238 11.70 -11.46 -8.85
N ALA A 239 11.37 -11.77 -10.10
CA ALA A 239 11.37 -10.77 -11.17
C ALA A 239 10.41 -9.61 -10.85
N SER A 240 9.21 -9.91 -10.34
CA SER A 240 8.23 -8.91 -9.89
C SER A 240 8.81 -7.99 -8.81
N LEU A 241 9.39 -8.55 -7.75
CA LEU A 241 9.96 -7.79 -6.64
C LEU A 241 11.11 -6.87 -7.10
N TRP A 242 12.04 -7.43 -7.87
CA TRP A 242 13.25 -6.71 -8.30
C TRP A 242 12.98 -5.61 -9.33
N LEU A 243 12.07 -5.86 -10.27
CA LEU A 243 11.65 -4.84 -11.26
C LEU A 243 10.81 -3.73 -10.60
N THR A 244 9.94 -4.09 -9.66
CA THR A 244 9.16 -3.10 -8.88
C THR A 244 10.09 -2.21 -8.05
N LEU A 245 11.07 -2.79 -7.36
CA LEU A 245 12.07 -2.02 -6.61
C LEU A 245 12.85 -1.08 -7.55
N GLY A 246 13.28 -1.57 -8.71
CA GLY A 246 13.94 -0.75 -9.73
C GLY A 246 13.08 0.43 -10.20
N ALA A 247 11.78 0.18 -10.43
CA ALA A 247 10.84 1.23 -10.82
C ALA A 247 10.66 2.28 -9.72
N GLN A 248 10.58 1.87 -8.45
CA GLN A 248 10.52 2.79 -7.31
C GLN A 248 11.79 3.63 -7.17
N ILE A 249 12.97 3.04 -7.39
CA ILE A 249 14.25 3.77 -7.42
C ILE A 249 14.21 4.84 -8.52
N ALA A 250 13.81 4.46 -9.75
CA ALA A 250 13.74 5.38 -10.89
C ALA A 250 12.73 6.52 -10.66
N GLU A 251 11.56 6.23 -10.08
CA GLU A 251 10.59 7.27 -9.70
C GLU A 251 11.15 8.27 -8.70
N ARG A 252 11.85 7.80 -7.66
CA ARG A 252 12.45 8.71 -6.66
C ARG A 252 13.54 9.61 -7.24
N GLU A 253 14.13 9.18 -8.35
CA GLU A 253 15.11 9.95 -9.12
C GLU A 253 14.44 10.88 -10.15
N GLY A 254 13.10 10.87 -10.24
CA GLY A 254 12.34 11.67 -11.20
C GLY A 254 12.32 11.10 -12.62
N ASP A 255 12.73 9.84 -12.81
CA ASP A 255 12.77 9.17 -14.11
C ASP A 255 11.61 8.17 -14.25
N GLY A 256 10.40 8.71 -14.42
CA GLY A 256 9.20 7.90 -14.59
C GLY A 256 9.21 7.02 -15.84
N HIS A 257 9.83 7.48 -16.94
CA HIS A 257 9.93 6.66 -18.16
C HIS A 257 10.83 5.43 -17.95
N ARG A 258 11.94 5.56 -17.21
CA ARG A 258 12.74 4.39 -16.81
C ARG A 258 11.95 3.45 -15.90
N ALA A 259 11.13 3.98 -14.98
CA ALA A 259 10.27 3.15 -14.14
C ALA A 259 9.30 2.31 -14.99
N VAL A 260 8.62 2.92 -15.96
CA VAL A 260 7.75 2.23 -16.93
C VAL A 260 8.54 1.20 -17.75
N ALA A 261 9.73 1.54 -18.24
CA ALA A 261 10.57 0.62 -19.01
C ALA A 261 10.95 -0.64 -18.22
N LEU A 262 11.27 -0.49 -16.92
CA LEU A 262 11.57 -1.62 -16.03
C LEU A 262 10.34 -2.51 -15.83
N LEU A 263 9.19 -1.94 -15.49
CA LEU A 263 7.96 -2.72 -15.32
C LEU A 263 7.51 -3.40 -16.62
N ARG A 264 7.77 -2.78 -17.78
CA ARG A 264 7.48 -3.40 -19.08
C ARG A 264 8.26 -4.70 -19.30
N LEU A 265 9.49 -4.82 -18.76
CA LEU A 265 10.26 -6.06 -18.82
C LEU A 265 9.54 -7.21 -18.13
N PHE A 266 8.83 -6.97 -17.02
CA PHE A 266 8.12 -8.01 -16.29
C PHE A 266 7.13 -8.74 -17.21
N PHE A 267 6.39 -8.00 -18.04
CA PHE A 267 5.41 -8.58 -18.97
C PHE A 267 6.03 -9.35 -20.15
N THR A 268 7.35 -9.31 -20.33
CA THR A 268 8.06 -10.19 -21.27
C THR A 268 8.36 -11.57 -20.68
N HIS A 269 8.22 -11.73 -19.36
CA HIS A 269 8.49 -13.00 -18.66
C HIS A 269 7.43 -14.06 -19.03
N PRO A 270 7.81 -15.30 -19.42
CA PRO A 270 6.87 -16.32 -19.88
C PRO A 270 5.76 -16.64 -18.88
N GLN A 271 6.09 -16.72 -17.59
CA GLN A 271 5.11 -16.96 -16.52
C GLN A 271 4.28 -15.71 -16.15
N ALA A 272 4.68 -14.52 -16.60
CA ALA A 272 3.88 -13.31 -16.42
C ALA A 272 2.90 -13.10 -17.58
N GLN A 273 3.06 -13.81 -18.70
CA GLN A 273 2.17 -13.70 -19.86
C GLN A 273 0.76 -14.22 -19.59
N ASP A 274 0.61 -15.19 -18.69
CA ASP A 274 -0.71 -15.67 -18.27
C ASP A 274 -1.44 -14.68 -17.36
N ARG A 275 -0.71 -13.67 -16.82
CA ARG A 275 -1.14 -12.59 -15.91
C ARG A 275 -2.08 -13.04 -14.78
N SER A 276 -2.09 -14.33 -14.48
CA SER A 276 -3.00 -14.95 -13.50
C SER A 276 -2.38 -15.03 -12.10
N SER A 277 -1.08 -14.73 -12.01
CA SER A 277 -0.37 -14.68 -10.73
C SER A 277 -0.70 -13.41 -9.96
N GLY A 278 -0.81 -13.52 -8.62
CA GLY A 278 -0.99 -12.35 -7.76
C GLY A 278 0.14 -11.32 -7.87
N ASP A 279 1.31 -11.74 -8.34
CA ASP A 279 2.47 -10.87 -8.52
C ASP A 279 2.31 -10.03 -9.80
N ALA A 280 1.66 -10.57 -10.83
CA ALA A 280 1.28 -9.81 -12.02
C ALA A 280 0.24 -8.73 -11.70
N PHE A 281 -0.71 -9.01 -10.79
CA PHE A 281 -1.71 -8.03 -10.36
C PHE A 281 -1.06 -6.78 -9.77
N VAL A 282 -0.12 -6.95 -8.83
CA VAL A 282 0.56 -5.82 -8.16
C VAL A 282 1.39 -5.01 -9.15
N VAL A 283 2.12 -5.69 -10.03
CA VAL A 283 2.93 -5.02 -11.06
C VAL A 283 2.05 -4.28 -12.06
N SER A 284 0.93 -4.86 -12.49
CA SER A 284 -0.04 -4.22 -13.40
C SER A 284 -0.70 -2.98 -12.80
N ASP A 285 -1.09 -3.02 -11.52
CA ASP A 285 -1.62 -1.85 -10.82
C ASP A 285 -0.61 -0.70 -10.82
N TYR A 286 0.63 -1.00 -10.46
CA TYR A 286 1.68 0.00 -10.37
C TYR A 286 2.08 0.55 -11.74
N PHE A 287 2.17 -0.33 -12.74
CA PHE A 287 2.47 0.02 -14.13
C PHE A 287 1.40 0.94 -14.73
N ALA A 288 0.11 0.63 -14.53
CA ALA A 288 -0.98 1.45 -15.05
C ALA A 288 -1.05 2.83 -14.37
N ASP A 289 -0.81 2.91 -13.05
CA ASP A 289 -0.73 4.19 -12.32
C ASP A 289 0.43 5.05 -12.84
N LEU A 290 1.60 4.45 -13.06
CA LEU A 290 2.77 5.12 -13.66
C LEU A 290 2.46 5.70 -15.04
N LEU A 291 1.84 4.91 -15.91
CA LEU A 291 1.45 5.35 -17.26
C LEU A 291 0.47 6.53 -17.21
N LEU A 292 -0.52 6.50 -16.31
CA LEU A 292 -1.45 7.63 -16.12
C LEU A 292 -0.71 8.91 -15.69
N ARG A 293 0.20 8.81 -14.73
CA ARG A 293 1.01 9.95 -14.25
C ARG A 293 1.91 10.55 -15.33
N LEU A 294 2.33 9.75 -16.32
CA LEU A 294 3.10 10.21 -17.48
C LEU A 294 2.22 10.71 -18.64
N GLY A 295 0.89 10.66 -18.51
CA GLY A 295 -0.04 11.02 -19.57
C GLY A 295 -0.17 9.97 -20.68
N GLU A 296 0.37 8.77 -20.50
CA GLU A 296 0.28 7.64 -21.43
C GLU A 296 -1.08 6.90 -21.28
N GLU A 297 -2.18 7.66 -21.32
CA GLU A 297 -3.52 7.19 -20.99
C GLU A 297 -3.94 5.98 -21.83
N ALA A 298 -3.67 5.98 -23.14
CA ALA A 298 -4.07 4.88 -24.02
C ALA A 298 -3.47 3.53 -23.61
N GLU A 299 -2.21 3.52 -23.15
CA GLU A 299 -1.53 2.31 -22.71
C GLU A 299 -2.02 1.87 -21.32
N ALA A 300 -2.21 2.82 -20.39
CA ALA A 300 -2.79 2.53 -19.07
C ALA A 300 -4.18 1.89 -19.17
N LEU A 301 -5.03 2.45 -20.04
CA LEU A 301 -6.39 1.97 -20.25
C LEU A 301 -6.40 0.59 -20.94
N ALA A 302 -5.43 0.29 -21.80
CA ALA A 302 -5.27 -1.06 -22.36
C ALA A 302 -4.96 -2.10 -21.27
N GLU A 303 -4.12 -1.73 -20.29
CA GLU A 303 -3.82 -2.59 -19.14
C GLU A 303 -5.06 -2.84 -18.27
N PHE A 304 -5.87 -1.82 -18.00
CA PHE A 304 -7.13 -2.02 -17.28
C PHE A 304 -8.14 -2.88 -18.07
N ARG A 305 -8.27 -2.68 -19.39
CA ARG A 305 -9.15 -3.51 -20.23
C ARG A 305 -8.79 -4.98 -20.16
N TYR A 306 -7.51 -5.30 -20.30
CA TYR A 306 -7.02 -6.67 -20.22
C TYR A 306 -7.51 -7.37 -18.94
N ARG A 307 -7.39 -6.69 -17.80
CA ARG A 307 -7.75 -7.25 -16.49
C ARG A 307 -9.26 -7.38 -16.29
N LEU A 308 -10.04 -6.42 -16.83
CA LEU A 308 -11.49 -6.52 -16.87
C LEU A 308 -11.94 -7.73 -17.70
N GLU A 309 -11.32 -7.94 -18.86
CA GLU A 309 -11.61 -9.07 -19.74
C GLU A 309 -11.22 -10.42 -19.11
N ALA A 310 -10.11 -10.46 -18.38
CA ALA A 310 -9.67 -11.61 -17.58
C ALA A 310 -10.61 -11.89 -16.39
N ARG A 311 -11.59 -11.02 -16.12
CA ARG A 311 -12.54 -11.11 -14.99
C ARG A 311 -11.83 -11.20 -13.65
N GLU A 312 -10.70 -10.51 -13.53
CA GLU A 312 -9.97 -10.44 -12.28
C GLU A 312 -10.85 -9.82 -11.19
N HIS A 313 -10.88 -10.47 -10.03
CA HIS A 313 -11.63 -9.98 -8.89
C HIS A 313 -11.08 -8.61 -8.45
N GLY A 314 -11.96 -7.63 -8.23
CA GLY A 314 -11.56 -6.28 -7.81
C GLY A 314 -11.00 -5.37 -8.92
N ALA A 315 -10.70 -5.88 -10.12
CA ALA A 315 -10.07 -5.08 -11.20
C ALA A 315 -10.87 -3.81 -11.54
N SER A 316 -12.20 -3.90 -11.62
CA SER A 316 -13.06 -2.74 -11.89
C SER A 316 -13.01 -1.68 -10.78
N SER A 317 -12.89 -2.09 -9.51
CA SER A 317 -12.77 -1.18 -8.38
C SER A 317 -11.40 -0.49 -8.35
N VAL A 318 -10.34 -1.24 -8.63
CA VAL A 318 -8.98 -0.70 -8.69
C VAL A 318 -8.82 0.28 -9.85
N ALA A 319 -9.27 -0.08 -11.06
CA ALA A 319 -9.28 0.83 -12.20
C ALA A 319 -10.08 2.10 -11.89
N ALA A 320 -11.27 1.98 -11.31
CA ALA A 320 -12.08 3.14 -10.92
C ALA A 320 -11.40 4.04 -9.89
N ARG A 321 -10.61 3.47 -8.97
CA ARG A 321 -9.84 4.22 -7.97
C ARG A 321 -8.68 4.99 -8.61
N LEU A 322 -7.87 4.32 -9.43
CA LEU A 322 -6.71 4.93 -10.09
C LEU A 322 -7.13 6.02 -11.09
N LEU A 323 -8.17 5.76 -11.88
CA LEU A 323 -8.69 6.76 -12.82
C LEU A 323 -9.30 7.97 -12.12
N ARG A 324 -9.95 7.76 -10.97
CA ARG A 324 -10.48 8.86 -10.18
C ARG A 324 -9.37 9.76 -9.67
N ARG A 325 -8.32 9.18 -9.08
CA ARG A 325 -7.13 9.92 -8.66
C ARG A 325 -6.53 10.70 -9.81
N HIS A 326 -6.31 10.05 -10.96
CA HIS A 326 -5.82 10.72 -12.17
C HIS A 326 -6.70 11.90 -12.57
N CYS A 327 -8.02 11.75 -12.58
CA CYS A 327 -8.94 12.83 -12.93
C CYS A 327 -8.97 13.96 -11.87
N GLU A 328 -8.83 13.63 -10.59
CA GLU A 328 -8.76 14.59 -9.48
C GLU A 328 -7.47 15.42 -9.54
N ASP A 329 -6.39 14.86 -10.05
CA ASP A 329 -5.10 15.55 -10.25
C ASP A 329 -5.13 16.51 -11.48
N GLN A 330 -6.18 16.46 -12.32
CA GLN A 330 -6.34 17.36 -13.47
C GLN A 330 -7.23 18.58 -13.15
N PRO A 331 -7.09 19.69 -13.90
CA PRO A 331 -8.01 20.82 -13.76
C PRO A 331 -9.47 20.43 -14.06
N GLU A 332 -10.38 20.67 -13.11
CA GLU A 332 -11.77 20.18 -13.16
C GLU A 332 -12.53 20.55 -14.44
N GLY A 333 -12.26 21.75 -14.98
CA GLY A 333 -12.91 22.29 -16.19
C GLY A 333 -12.25 21.87 -17.50
N GLU A 334 -11.11 21.18 -17.47
CA GLU A 334 -10.41 20.71 -18.65
C GLU A 334 -11.10 19.48 -19.25
N GLN A 335 -11.09 19.40 -20.58
CA GLN A 335 -11.70 18.28 -21.29
C GLN A 335 -10.86 17.03 -21.11
N ALA A 336 -11.50 15.96 -20.66
CA ALA A 336 -10.87 14.65 -20.62
C ALA A 336 -10.65 14.13 -22.04
N SER A 337 -9.63 13.30 -22.21
CA SER A 337 -9.41 12.66 -23.50
C SER A 337 -10.59 11.78 -23.90
N ALA A 338 -10.79 11.61 -25.21
CA ALA A 338 -11.82 10.73 -25.74
C ALA A 338 -11.60 9.28 -25.28
N VAL A 339 -10.35 8.81 -25.26
CA VAL A 339 -10.01 7.43 -24.88
C VAL A 339 -10.33 7.15 -23.40
N LEU A 340 -10.07 8.13 -22.53
CA LEU A 340 -10.42 8.05 -21.11
C LEU A 340 -11.93 8.08 -20.91
N THR A 341 -12.62 8.99 -21.58
CA THR A 341 -14.08 9.11 -21.54
C THR A 341 -14.76 7.80 -21.95
N ASP A 342 -14.32 7.21 -23.07
CA ASP A 342 -14.83 5.94 -23.58
C ASP A 342 -14.60 4.79 -22.60
N PHE A 343 -13.41 4.74 -21.98
CA PHE A 343 -13.11 3.69 -21.00
C PHE A 343 -13.91 3.87 -19.71
N VAL A 344 -14.13 5.09 -19.21
CA VAL A 344 -14.99 5.32 -18.04
C VAL A 344 -16.42 4.83 -18.34
N GLU A 345 -16.95 5.08 -19.54
CA GLU A 345 -18.24 4.49 -19.93
C GLU A 345 -18.23 2.96 -19.91
N GLU A 346 -17.17 2.36 -20.45
CA GLU A 346 -16.98 0.91 -20.48
C GLU A 346 -16.98 0.32 -19.07
N LEU A 347 -16.20 0.93 -18.17
CA LEU A 347 -16.07 0.55 -16.77
C LEU A 347 -17.42 0.65 -16.03
N VAL A 348 -18.16 1.74 -16.27
CA VAL A 348 -19.51 1.94 -15.73
C VAL A 348 -20.48 0.87 -16.24
N ARG A 349 -20.42 0.51 -17.54
CA ARG A 349 -21.26 -0.56 -18.12
C ARG A 349 -20.93 -1.91 -17.49
N HIS A 350 -19.65 -2.18 -17.22
CA HIS A 350 -19.23 -3.41 -16.57
C HIS A 350 -19.81 -3.52 -15.16
N ARG A 351 -19.80 -2.44 -14.38
CA ARG A 351 -20.34 -2.42 -13.00
C ARG A 351 -21.86 -2.31 -12.93
N ARG A 352 -22.48 -1.57 -13.85
CA ARG A 352 -23.92 -1.25 -13.85
C ARG A 352 -24.52 -1.43 -15.26
N PRO A 353 -24.67 -2.67 -15.76
CA PRO A 353 -25.10 -2.94 -17.14
C PRO A 353 -26.50 -2.39 -17.46
N ALA A 354 -27.38 -2.28 -16.46
CA ALA A 354 -28.73 -1.74 -16.60
C ALA A 354 -28.81 -0.21 -16.61
N LYS A 355 -27.74 0.52 -16.25
CA LYS A 355 -27.72 1.98 -16.16
C LYS A 355 -26.68 2.58 -17.09
N ARG A 356 -26.97 2.54 -18.39
CA ARG A 356 -26.11 3.14 -19.43
C ARG A 356 -26.16 4.67 -19.34
N ARG A 357 -25.03 5.29 -19.03
CA ARG A 357 -24.82 6.73 -19.26
C ARG A 357 -23.88 6.86 -20.44
N ARG A 358 -24.31 7.59 -21.47
CA ARG A 358 -23.39 8.12 -22.48
C ARG A 358 -22.85 9.44 -21.96
N LEU A 359 -21.53 9.53 -21.93
CA LEU A 359 -20.75 10.72 -21.73
C LEU A 359 -20.64 11.46 -23.08
N PRO A 360 -20.78 12.79 -23.09
CA PRO A 360 -20.45 13.55 -24.27
C PRO A 360 -18.93 13.46 -24.52
N ALA A 361 -18.51 13.57 -25.79
CA ALA A 361 -17.09 13.63 -26.14
C ALA A 361 -16.36 14.86 -25.55
N THR A 362 -17.11 15.83 -25.04
CA THR A 362 -16.61 17.03 -24.34
C THR A 362 -16.70 16.88 -22.82
N ALA A 363 -16.73 15.65 -22.29
CA ALA A 363 -16.73 15.43 -20.85
C ALA A 363 -15.46 16.02 -20.22
N THR A 364 -15.61 16.70 -19.10
CA THR A 364 -14.48 17.21 -18.32
C THR A 364 -14.00 16.17 -17.33
N TYR A 365 -12.76 16.32 -16.83
CA TYR A 365 -12.23 15.46 -15.76
C TYR A 365 -13.12 15.47 -14.52
N GLY A 366 -13.64 16.63 -14.10
CA GLY A 366 -14.61 16.72 -13.00
C GLY A 366 -15.86 15.88 -13.23
N ARG A 367 -16.39 15.89 -14.47
CA ARG A 367 -17.55 15.07 -14.82
C ARG A 367 -17.25 13.57 -14.79
N LEU A 368 -16.02 13.17 -15.12
CA LEU A 368 -15.60 11.76 -15.02
C LEU A 368 -15.54 11.31 -13.55
N VAL A 369 -15.02 12.15 -12.64
CA VAL A 369 -15.00 11.88 -11.19
C VAL A 369 -16.42 11.61 -10.68
N GLU A 370 -17.38 12.49 -10.96
CA GLU A 370 -18.78 12.32 -10.52
C GLU A 370 -19.39 10.99 -10.97
N ILE A 371 -19.05 10.55 -12.18
CA ILE A 371 -19.58 9.30 -12.75
C ILE A 371 -18.91 8.07 -12.15
N LEU A 372 -17.59 8.12 -11.96
CA LEU A 372 -16.84 7.07 -11.30
C LEU A 372 -17.35 6.90 -9.86
N GLU A 373 -17.60 7.99 -9.13
CA GLU A 373 -18.20 7.94 -7.80
C GLU A 373 -19.63 7.45 -7.82
N TRP A 374 -20.44 7.83 -8.80
CA TRP A 374 -21.80 7.31 -8.86
C TRP A 374 -21.84 5.79 -9.13
N ALA A 375 -20.97 5.29 -10.02
CA ALA A 375 -20.95 3.89 -10.46
C ALA A 375 -20.22 2.97 -9.48
N PHE A 376 -19.10 3.46 -8.95
CA PHE A 376 -18.26 2.86 -7.93
C PHE A 376 -18.36 3.74 -6.69
N PRO A 377 -19.55 3.75 -6.08
CA PRO A 377 -19.75 4.56 -4.91
C PRO A 377 -18.73 4.12 -3.89
N PRO A 378 -18.08 5.10 -3.27
CA PRO A 378 -17.35 4.78 -2.08
C PRO A 378 -18.29 4.07 -1.09
N PRO A 379 -17.73 3.27 -0.17
CA PRO A 379 -18.50 2.54 0.84
C PRO A 379 -19.53 3.45 1.54
N ALA A 380 -20.64 2.87 1.99
CA ALA A 380 -21.87 3.58 2.38
C ALA A 380 -21.64 4.78 3.32
N TRP A 381 -20.64 4.68 4.21
CA TRP A 381 -20.23 5.75 5.11
C TRP A 381 -19.79 7.05 4.42
N ARG A 382 -19.26 7.01 3.18
CA ARG A 382 -18.84 8.19 2.40
C ARG A 382 -20.00 8.82 1.61
N ARG A 383 -21.16 8.15 1.49
CA ARG A 383 -22.34 8.66 0.76
C ARG A 383 -23.28 9.48 1.63
N GLU A 384 -23.49 9.06 2.87
CA GLU A 384 -24.41 9.71 3.81
C GLU A 384 -23.97 11.14 4.15
N ARG A 385 -22.66 11.43 4.13
CA ARG A 385 -22.12 12.74 4.50
C ARG A 385 -22.03 13.78 3.38
N ARG A 386 -22.14 13.39 2.10
CA ARG A 386 -22.29 14.35 0.99
C ARG A 386 -23.70 14.93 0.89
N GLU A 387 -24.68 14.27 1.51
CA GLU A 387 -26.06 14.77 1.58
C GLU A 387 -26.28 15.68 2.81
N GLU A 388 -25.32 15.72 3.74
CA GLU A 388 -25.32 16.55 4.96
C GLU A 388 -24.44 17.81 4.86
N ALA A 389 -23.59 17.92 3.82
CA ALA A 389 -22.77 19.08 3.49
C ALA A 389 -23.35 19.85 2.30
#